data_AF-A0A421JBC7-F1
#
_entry.id   AF-A0A421JBC7-F1
#
_cell.length_a   1.000
_cell.length_b   1.000
_cell.length_c   1.000
_cell.angle_alpha   90.00
_cell.angle_beta   90.00
_cell.angle_gamma   90.00
#
_symmetry.space_group_name_H-M   'P 1'
#
loop_
_entity.id
_entity.type
_entity.pdbx_description
1 polymer ?
#
loop_
_entity_poly.entity_id
_entity_poly.type
_entity_poly.pdbx_seq_one_letter_code
_entity_poly.pdbx_strand_id
1 'polypeptide(L)'
;MESAINNIIYKLEGQSWEEICAGVTELNDFLASLVPYVATARNSSTKHPSLARFLALQDGFQHNLASRLLCVYRYTNAAVVHDENYMEIILKTNRLLQGLLLLHPDSRSVFSSASNMSCVLQFVTRKDLPSGLMVSFVSTLIHILLKKSKNMRQFEQLNGCTAVIQHLALSSLTEAPQEHSQQQELNFKIIEFLLFYFIDESPLPPPRLSTAEKIELFRPGFAHIDVLVRNLDDLRAV
;
A
#
# COMPACT_ATOMS: atom_id res chain seq x y z
N MET A 1 14.76 -21.94 -5.27
CA MET A 1 14.36 -20.54 -4.98
C MET A 1 14.06 -19.79 -6.27
N GLU A 2 15.05 -19.53 -7.13
CA GLU A 2 14.84 -18.81 -8.39
C GLU A 2 13.79 -19.45 -9.30
N SER A 3 13.87 -20.77 -9.53
CA SER A 3 12.83 -21.51 -10.27
C SER A 3 11.43 -21.39 -9.64
N ALA A 4 11.33 -21.34 -8.31
CA ALA A 4 10.04 -21.14 -7.62
C ALA A 4 9.51 -19.71 -7.86
N ILE A 5 10.38 -18.70 -7.78
CA ILE A 5 10.01 -17.32 -8.12
C ILE A 5 9.56 -17.23 -9.58
N ASN A 6 10.27 -17.86 -10.52
CA ASN A 6 9.88 -17.84 -11.93
C ASN A 6 8.52 -18.51 -12.16
N ASN A 7 8.22 -19.60 -11.46
CA ASN A 7 6.90 -20.24 -11.52
C ASN A 7 5.79 -19.33 -10.96
N ILE A 8 6.04 -18.68 -9.82
CA ILE A 8 5.11 -17.69 -9.24
C ILE A 8 4.87 -16.54 -10.22
N ILE A 9 5.93 -15.99 -10.82
CA ILE A 9 5.82 -14.89 -11.78
C ILE A 9 5.01 -15.31 -13.00
N TYR A 10 5.30 -16.48 -13.56
CA TYR A 10 4.55 -17.03 -14.69
C TYR A 10 3.04 -17.08 -14.40
N LYS A 11 2.65 -17.52 -13.20
CA LYS A 11 1.24 -17.56 -12.78
C LYS A 11 0.63 -16.18 -12.54
N LEU A 12 1.38 -15.26 -11.91
CA LEU A 12 0.92 -13.88 -11.69
C LEU A 12 0.73 -13.10 -13.00
N GLU A 13 1.47 -13.47 -14.04
CA GLU A 13 1.34 -12.94 -15.41
C GLU A 13 0.42 -13.79 -16.30
N GLY A 14 -0.30 -14.73 -15.70
CA GLY A 14 -1.25 -15.61 -16.36
C GLY A 14 -2.38 -14.85 -17.05
N GLN A 15 -3.09 -15.56 -17.93
CA GLN A 15 -4.18 -14.97 -18.73
C GLN A 15 -5.57 -15.22 -18.12
N SER A 16 -5.66 -16.11 -17.11
CA SER A 16 -6.90 -16.38 -16.39
C SER A 16 -6.83 -15.94 -14.93
N TRP A 17 -7.99 -15.64 -14.35
CA TRP A 17 -8.09 -15.28 -12.94
C TRP A 17 -7.64 -16.43 -12.04
N GLU A 18 -7.94 -17.67 -12.41
CA GLU A 18 -7.56 -18.87 -11.67
C GLU A 18 -6.04 -19.05 -11.59
N GLU A 19 -5.33 -18.79 -12.70
CA GLU A 19 -3.86 -18.81 -12.73
C GLU A 19 -3.28 -17.73 -11.80
N ILE A 20 -3.82 -16.52 -11.86
CA ILE A 20 -3.37 -15.40 -11.02
C ILE A 20 -3.62 -15.72 -9.54
N CYS A 21 -4.79 -16.27 -9.19
CA CYS A 21 -5.12 -16.70 -7.83
C CYS A 21 -4.15 -17.76 -7.31
N ALA A 22 -3.81 -18.74 -8.15
CA ALA A 22 -2.82 -19.75 -7.82
C ALA A 22 -1.43 -19.11 -7.61
N GLY A 23 -1.05 -18.13 -8.42
CA GLY A 23 0.19 -17.37 -8.26
C GLY A 23 0.25 -16.58 -6.96
N VAL A 24 -0.83 -15.90 -6.58
CA VAL A 24 -0.94 -15.17 -5.30
C VAL A 24 -0.84 -16.13 -4.11
N THR A 25 -1.48 -17.29 -4.19
CA THR A 25 -1.44 -18.31 -3.13
C THR A 25 -0.04 -18.90 -2.99
N GLU A 26 0.59 -19.29 -4.10
CA GLU A 26 1.96 -19.83 -4.08
C GLU A 26 2.98 -18.79 -3.58
N LEU A 27 2.80 -17.51 -3.92
CA LEU A 27 3.61 -16.43 -3.37
C LEU A 27 3.45 -16.31 -1.85
N ASN A 28 2.21 -16.39 -1.34
CA ASN A 28 1.95 -16.36 0.09
C ASN A 28 2.69 -17.47 0.82
N ASP A 29 2.61 -18.70 0.31
CA ASP A 29 3.23 -19.87 0.93
C ASP A 29 4.76 -19.79 0.84
N PHE A 30 5.28 -19.31 -0.29
CA PHE A 30 6.70 -19.05 -0.47
C PHE A 30 7.22 -18.01 0.53
N LEU A 31 6.54 -16.87 0.69
CA LEU A 31 6.96 -15.85 1.68
C LEU A 31 6.80 -16.33 3.12
N ALA A 32 5.76 -17.12 3.42
CA ALA A 32 5.58 -17.75 4.72
C ALA A 32 6.77 -18.67 5.07
N SER A 33 7.30 -19.40 4.09
CA SER A 33 8.50 -20.23 4.27
C SER A 33 9.76 -19.43 4.64
N LEU A 34 9.80 -18.13 4.33
CA LEU A 34 10.92 -17.24 4.67
C LEU A 34 10.80 -16.60 6.06
N VAL A 35 9.63 -16.65 6.71
CA VAL A 35 9.37 -16.00 8.01
C VAL A 35 10.37 -16.41 9.10
N PRO A 36 10.76 -17.69 9.27
CA PRO A 36 11.75 -18.08 10.29
C PRO A 36 13.10 -17.38 10.10
N TYR A 37 13.51 -17.16 8.84
CA TYR A 37 14.76 -16.50 8.50
C TYR A 37 14.70 -14.99 8.76
N VAL A 38 13.53 -14.38 8.54
CA VAL A 38 13.28 -12.97 8.88
C VAL A 38 13.33 -12.76 10.39
N ALA A 39 12.68 -13.63 11.17
CA ALA A 39 12.70 -13.57 12.62
C ALA A 39 14.13 -13.68 13.17
N THR A 40 14.93 -14.60 12.62
CA THR A 40 16.34 -14.76 13.00
C THR A 40 17.18 -13.52 12.67
N ALA A 41 16.98 -12.92 11.50
CA ALA A 41 17.71 -11.72 11.08
C ALA A 41 17.40 -10.48 11.94
N ARG A 42 16.28 -10.43 12.66
CA ARG A 42 15.98 -9.34 13.61
C ARG A 42 16.83 -9.41 14.88
N ASN A 43 17.26 -10.62 15.25
CA ASN A 43 17.99 -10.88 16.48
C ASN A 43 19.49 -11.14 16.22
N SER A 44 19.93 -11.11 14.97
CA SER A 44 21.29 -11.44 14.54
C SER A 44 21.83 -10.44 13.54
N SER A 45 23.12 -10.12 13.63
CA SER A 45 23.83 -9.23 12.71
C SER A 45 23.96 -9.82 11.29
N THR A 46 23.71 -11.12 11.11
CA THR A 46 23.89 -11.83 9.83
C THR A 46 22.57 -12.37 9.29
N LYS A 47 22.25 -12.05 8.03
CA LYS A 47 21.07 -12.60 7.35
C LYS A 47 21.30 -14.07 6.99
N HIS A 48 20.27 -14.90 7.17
CA HIS A 48 20.28 -16.28 6.69
C HIS A 48 20.51 -16.33 5.17
N PRO A 49 21.31 -17.28 4.63
CA PRO A 49 21.63 -17.34 3.19
C PRO A 49 20.41 -17.36 2.27
N SER A 50 19.35 -18.09 2.64
CA SER A 50 18.10 -18.11 1.85
C SER A 50 17.44 -16.74 1.78
N LEU A 51 17.41 -15.98 2.89
CA LEU A 51 16.84 -14.64 2.90
C LEU A 51 17.73 -13.66 2.10
N ALA A 52 19.05 -13.75 2.25
CA ALA A 52 19.98 -12.94 1.46
C ALA A 52 19.82 -13.20 -0.04
N ARG A 53 19.72 -14.48 -0.46
CA ARG A 53 19.48 -14.87 -1.85
C ARG A 53 18.13 -14.37 -2.36
N PHE A 54 17.08 -14.46 -1.55
CA PHE A 54 15.76 -13.94 -1.91
C PHE A 54 15.83 -12.43 -2.18
N LEU A 55 16.43 -11.66 -1.27
CA LEU A 55 16.58 -10.21 -1.41
C LEU A 55 17.40 -9.85 -2.66
N ALA A 56 18.51 -10.55 -2.91
CA ALA A 56 19.32 -10.35 -4.11
C ALA A 56 18.54 -10.58 -5.42
N LEU A 57 17.58 -11.52 -5.42
CA LEU A 57 16.69 -11.69 -6.58
C LEU A 57 15.73 -10.50 -6.71
N GLN A 58 15.28 -9.88 -5.62
CA GLN A 58 14.38 -8.73 -5.67
C GLN A 58 15.04 -7.45 -6.20
N ASP A 59 16.37 -7.33 -6.14
CA ASP A 59 17.14 -6.25 -6.76
C ASP A 59 16.98 -6.23 -8.30
N GLY A 60 16.80 -7.41 -8.90
CA GLY A 60 16.63 -7.56 -10.34
C GLY A 60 15.20 -7.30 -10.79
N PHE A 61 15.03 -6.48 -11.83
CA PHE A 61 13.71 -6.21 -12.42
C PHE A 61 12.95 -7.49 -12.81
N GLN A 62 13.65 -8.48 -13.36
CA GLN A 62 13.05 -9.73 -13.84
C GLN A 62 12.32 -10.50 -12.73
N HIS A 63 12.85 -10.48 -11.50
CA HIS A 63 12.39 -11.30 -10.37
C HIS A 63 11.72 -10.48 -9.26
N ASN A 64 11.55 -9.17 -9.45
CA ASN A 64 10.98 -8.29 -8.43
C ASN A 64 9.46 -8.55 -8.28
N LEU A 65 9.09 -9.26 -7.22
CA LEU A 65 7.71 -9.72 -6.99
C LEU A 65 6.73 -8.57 -6.71
N ALA A 66 7.22 -7.43 -6.17
CA ALA A 66 6.35 -6.27 -5.95
C ALA A 66 5.84 -5.69 -7.28
N SER A 67 6.68 -5.71 -8.33
CA SER A 67 6.25 -5.31 -9.67
C SER A 67 5.25 -6.27 -10.29
N ARG A 68 5.37 -7.58 -10.01
CA ARG A 68 4.50 -8.62 -10.58
C ARG A 68 3.13 -8.69 -9.90
N LEU A 69 3.04 -8.34 -8.61
CA LEU A 69 1.75 -8.21 -7.93
C LEU A 69 0.85 -7.14 -8.56
N LEU A 70 1.40 -6.16 -9.28
CA LEU A 70 0.59 -5.19 -10.03
C LEU A 70 -0.20 -5.83 -11.18
N CYS A 71 0.18 -7.02 -11.66
CA CYS A 71 -0.59 -7.76 -12.65
C CYS A 71 -1.99 -8.12 -12.11
N VAL A 72 -2.09 -8.45 -10.81
CA VAL A 72 -3.38 -8.71 -10.15
C VAL A 72 -4.30 -7.49 -10.24
N TYR A 73 -3.77 -6.30 -9.93
CA TYR A 73 -4.51 -5.05 -10.01
C TYR A 73 -4.92 -4.67 -11.44
N ARG A 74 -4.08 -4.99 -12.43
CA ARG A 74 -4.36 -4.75 -13.85
C ARG A 74 -5.43 -5.68 -14.40
N TYR A 75 -5.46 -6.93 -13.90
CA TYR A 75 -6.46 -7.91 -14.31
C TYR A 75 -7.82 -7.67 -13.65
N THR A 76 -7.83 -7.13 -12.42
CA THR A 76 -9.05 -6.90 -11.66
C THR A 76 -9.95 -5.90 -12.38
N ASN A 77 -11.09 -6.38 -12.87
CA ASN A 77 -12.10 -5.53 -13.48
C ASN A 77 -12.98 -4.86 -12.40
N ALA A 78 -13.34 -3.61 -12.64
CA ALA A 78 -14.16 -2.83 -11.73
C ALA A 78 -15.52 -3.50 -11.41
N ALA A 79 -16.10 -4.25 -12.34
CA ALA A 79 -17.40 -4.89 -12.18
C ALA A 79 -17.44 -6.05 -11.15
N VAL A 80 -16.28 -6.57 -10.74
CA VAL A 80 -16.19 -7.84 -9.97
C VAL A 80 -15.77 -7.60 -8.51
N VAL A 81 -15.64 -6.34 -8.09
CA VAL A 81 -15.05 -5.99 -6.78
C VAL A 81 -15.97 -6.28 -5.58
N HIS A 82 -17.20 -6.73 -5.84
CA HIS A 82 -18.13 -7.23 -4.81
C HIS A 82 -18.19 -8.76 -4.71
N ASP A 83 -17.46 -9.48 -5.57
CA ASP A 83 -17.32 -10.94 -5.44
C ASP A 83 -16.34 -11.27 -4.31
N GLU A 84 -16.78 -12.10 -3.35
CA GLU A 84 -16.00 -12.42 -2.15
C GLU A 84 -14.63 -13.04 -2.47
N ASN A 85 -14.56 -13.90 -3.49
CA ASN A 85 -13.30 -14.53 -3.89
C ASN A 85 -12.34 -13.49 -4.48
N TYR A 86 -12.85 -12.56 -5.28
CA TYR A 86 -12.04 -11.46 -5.81
C TYR A 86 -11.52 -10.55 -4.69
N MET A 87 -12.39 -10.20 -3.74
CA MET A 87 -12.02 -9.39 -2.59
C MET A 87 -10.91 -10.05 -1.75
N GLU A 88 -11.01 -11.35 -1.47
CA GLU A 88 -10.00 -12.07 -0.70
C GLU A 88 -8.62 -12.02 -1.38
N ILE A 89 -8.57 -12.23 -2.69
CA ILE A 89 -7.33 -12.22 -3.46
C ILE A 89 -6.71 -10.82 -3.50
N ILE A 90 -7.50 -9.76 -3.61
CA ILE A 90 -7.02 -8.37 -3.54
C ILE A 90 -6.46 -8.08 -2.14
N LEU A 91 -7.17 -8.45 -1.07
CA LEU A 91 -6.69 -8.29 0.30
C LEU A 91 -5.35 -9.03 0.52
N LYS A 92 -5.25 -10.26 0.02
CA LYS A 92 -4.03 -11.07 0.09
C LYS A 92 -2.89 -10.42 -0.68
N THR A 93 -3.17 -9.93 -1.89
CA THR A 93 -2.22 -9.19 -2.73
C THR A 93 -1.69 -7.95 -2.02
N ASN A 94 -2.56 -7.14 -1.42
CA ASN A 94 -2.19 -5.95 -0.64
C ASN A 94 -1.27 -6.32 0.53
N ARG A 95 -1.60 -7.37 1.29
CA ARG A 95 -0.78 -7.85 2.41
C ARG A 95 0.59 -8.34 1.94
N LEU A 96 0.66 -9.10 0.85
CA LEU A 96 1.92 -9.58 0.27
C LEU A 96 2.77 -8.42 -0.21
N LEU A 97 2.18 -7.43 -0.87
CA LEU A 97 2.87 -6.24 -1.32
C LEU A 97 3.43 -5.44 -0.14
N GLN A 98 2.63 -5.19 0.90
CA GLN A 98 3.09 -4.54 2.14
C GLN A 98 4.29 -5.28 2.75
N GLY A 99 4.20 -6.61 2.88
CA GLY A 99 5.28 -7.46 3.39
C GLY A 99 6.55 -7.39 2.54
N LEU A 100 6.42 -7.46 1.20
CA LEU A 100 7.55 -7.33 0.28
C LEU A 100 8.24 -5.97 0.39
N LEU A 101 7.48 -4.88 0.54
CA LEU A 101 8.05 -3.53 0.70
C LEU A 101 8.73 -3.32 2.06
N LEU A 102 8.36 -4.11 3.08
CA LEU A 102 9.08 -4.15 4.36
C LEU A 102 10.36 -4.99 4.27
N LEU A 103 10.30 -6.14 3.61
CA LEU A 103 11.47 -7.02 3.42
C LEU A 103 12.51 -6.43 2.47
N HIS A 104 12.05 -5.82 1.38
CA HIS A 104 12.88 -5.25 0.34
C HIS A 104 12.49 -3.78 0.05
N PRO A 105 13.00 -2.83 0.85
CA PRO A 105 12.64 -1.41 0.74
C PRO A 105 12.82 -0.78 -0.63
N ASP A 106 13.75 -1.26 -1.44
CA ASP A 106 14.05 -0.71 -2.76
C ASP A 106 13.03 -1.10 -3.83
N SER A 107 12.22 -2.14 -3.59
CA SER A 107 11.04 -2.44 -4.41
C SER A 107 10.01 -1.31 -4.43
N ARG A 108 10.05 -0.37 -3.47
CA ARG A 108 9.21 0.84 -3.54
C ARG A 108 9.45 1.64 -4.81
N SER A 109 10.64 1.58 -5.41
CA SER A 109 10.96 2.31 -6.66
C SER A 109 10.03 1.95 -7.83
N VAL A 110 9.40 0.76 -7.81
CA VAL A 110 8.39 0.34 -8.79
C VAL A 110 7.26 1.37 -8.93
N PHE A 111 6.91 2.05 -7.84
CA PHE A 111 5.78 2.98 -7.76
C PHE A 111 6.15 4.42 -8.11
N SER A 112 7.40 4.71 -8.47
CA SER A 112 7.76 6.03 -9.03
C SER A 112 7.27 6.19 -10.47
N SER A 113 6.79 5.12 -11.09
CA SER A 113 6.12 5.16 -12.40
C SER A 113 4.65 5.54 -12.24
N ALA A 114 4.19 6.51 -13.03
CA ALA A 114 2.79 6.92 -13.08
C ALA A 114 1.85 5.73 -13.31
N SER A 115 2.16 4.86 -14.28
CA SER A 115 1.33 3.69 -14.61
C SER A 115 1.17 2.76 -13.40
N ASN A 116 2.25 2.50 -12.66
CA ASN A 116 2.22 1.60 -11.51
C ASN A 116 1.50 2.21 -10.31
N MET A 117 1.70 3.51 -10.05
CA MET A 117 0.94 4.22 -9.01
C MET A 117 -0.56 4.28 -9.35
N SER A 118 -0.91 4.52 -10.62
CA SER A 118 -2.30 4.50 -11.09
C SER A 118 -2.97 3.14 -10.87
N CYS A 119 -2.26 2.02 -10.99
CA CYS A 119 -2.82 0.69 -10.70
C CYS A 119 -3.30 0.55 -9.24
N VAL A 120 -2.74 1.31 -8.31
CA VAL A 120 -3.19 1.35 -6.91
C VAL A 120 -4.30 2.39 -6.74
N LEU A 121 -4.10 3.60 -7.27
CA LEU A 121 -5.03 4.71 -7.11
C LEU A 121 -6.39 4.49 -7.79
N GLN A 122 -6.47 3.65 -8.82
CA GLN A 122 -7.75 3.29 -9.43
C GLN A 122 -8.73 2.66 -8.43
N PHE A 123 -8.23 1.93 -7.41
CA PHE A 123 -9.08 1.38 -6.36
C PHE A 123 -9.45 2.45 -5.32
N VAL A 124 -8.47 3.26 -4.93
CA VAL A 124 -8.67 4.32 -3.93
C VAL A 124 -9.61 5.41 -4.44
N THR A 125 -9.71 5.62 -5.74
CA THR A 125 -10.62 6.63 -6.32
C THR A 125 -12.09 6.20 -6.27
N ARG A 126 -12.37 4.90 -6.06
CA ARG A 126 -13.72 4.33 -6.11
C ARG A 126 -14.49 4.52 -4.80
N LYS A 127 -15.70 5.09 -4.90
CA LYS A 127 -16.62 5.27 -3.76
C LYS A 127 -17.47 4.04 -3.44
N ASP A 128 -17.57 3.12 -4.39
CA ASP A 128 -18.30 1.85 -4.25
C ASP A 128 -17.43 0.73 -3.67
N LEU A 129 -16.15 1.00 -3.39
CA LEU A 129 -15.25 0.01 -2.81
C LEU A 129 -15.65 -0.31 -1.37
N PRO A 130 -15.79 -1.60 -0.98
CA PRO A 130 -16.04 -1.96 0.41
C PRO A 130 -14.99 -1.37 1.36
N SER A 131 -15.41 -0.88 2.53
CA SER A 131 -14.53 -0.16 3.46
C SER A 131 -13.30 -0.97 3.88
N GLY A 132 -13.45 -2.29 4.08
CA GLY A 132 -12.32 -3.18 4.40
C GLY A 132 -11.25 -3.25 3.30
N LEU A 133 -11.66 -3.22 2.02
CA LEU A 133 -10.72 -3.12 0.91
C LEU A 133 -10.06 -1.73 0.88
N MET A 134 -10.83 -0.67 1.10
CA MET A 134 -10.30 0.70 1.14
C MET A 134 -9.25 0.85 2.25
N VAL A 135 -9.52 0.36 3.46
CA VAL A 135 -8.56 0.29 4.59
C VAL A 135 -7.27 -0.40 4.15
N SER A 136 -7.39 -1.54 3.45
CA SER A 136 -6.23 -2.29 2.95
C SER A 136 -5.42 -1.52 1.91
N PHE A 137 -6.07 -0.79 0.99
CA PHE A 137 -5.38 0.05 0.02
C PHE A 137 -4.72 1.29 0.65
N VAL A 138 -5.39 1.96 1.59
CA VAL A 138 -4.79 3.08 2.33
C VAL A 138 -3.56 2.62 3.11
N SER A 139 -3.63 1.45 3.77
CA SER A 139 -2.45 0.83 4.42
C SER A 139 -1.33 0.53 3.40
N THR A 140 -1.69 0.00 2.23
CA THR A 140 -0.72 -0.28 1.16
C THR A 140 -0.03 1.00 0.67
N LEU A 141 -0.76 2.11 0.53
CA LEU A 141 -0.19 3.41 0.18
C LEU A 141 0.83 3.89 1.22
N ILE A 142 0.58 3.74 2.53
CA ILE A 142 1.58 4.06 3.55
C ILE A 142 2.89 3.32 3.26
N HIS A 143 2.82 2.02 2.97
CA HIS A 143 4.00 1.20 2.68
C HIS A 143 4.71 1.60 1.39
N ILE A 144 3.97 2.00 0.35
CA ILE A 144 4.50 2.48 -0.93
C ILE A 144 5.24 3.82 -0.74
N LEU A 145 4.68 4.73 0.04
CA LEU A 145 5.18 6.09 0.21
C LEU A 145 6.29 6.19 1.26
N LEU A 146 6.37 5.25 2.20
CA LEU A 146 7.28 5.27 3.34
C LEU A 146 8.73 5.59 2.93
N LYS A 147 9.22 6.75 3.37
CA LYS A 147 10.59 7.25 3.13
C LYS A 147 10.99 7.31 1.63
N LYS A 148 10.03 7.45 0.71
CA LYS A 148 10.30 7.57 -0.75
C LYS A 148 9.60 8.80 -1.32
N SER A 149 10.29 9.94 -1.33
CA SER A 149 9.80 11.23 -1.83
C SER A 149 9.33 11.17 -3.29
N LYS A 150 10.04 10.45 -4.16
CA LYS A 150 9.62 10.23 -5.56
C LYS A 150 8.22 9.60 -5.67
N ASN A 151 7.90 8.64 -4.81
CA ASN A 151 6.59 8.01 -4.80
C ASN A 151 5.52 8.97 -4.28
N MET A 152 5.85 9.77 -3.25
CA MET A 152 4.97 10.84 -2.76
C MET A 152 4.63 11.82 -3.88
N ARG A 153 5.63 12.29 -4.64
CA ARG A 153 5.39 13.19 -5.79
C ARG A 153 4.50 12.54 -6.85
N GLN A 154 4.76 11.28 -7.17
CA GLN A 154 3.97 10.57 -8.17
C GLN A 154 2.51 10.37 -7.72
N PHE A 155 2.30 10.08 -6.44
CA PHE A 155 0.98 9.98 -5.80
C PHE A 155 0.22 11.31 -5.89
N GLU A 156 0.86 12.43 -5.56
CA GLU A 156 0.25 13.76 -5.60
C GLU A 156 -0.12 14.19 -7.03
N GLN A 157 0.79 13.99 -7.99
CA GLN A 157 0.55 14.29 -9.41
C GLN A 157 -0.65 13.54 -9.98
N LEU A 158 -0.98 12.39 -9.41
CA LEU A 158 -2.14 11.58 -9.77
C LEU A 158 -3.37 11.86 -8.89
N ASN A 159 -3.42 13.00 -8.20
CA ASN A 159 -4.50 13.42 -7.31
C ASN A 159 -4.77 12.43 -6.16
N GLY A 160 -3.73 11.72 -5.70
CA GLY A 160 -3.85 10.74 -4.63
C GLY A 160 -4.36 11.33 -3.32
N CYS A 161 -4.01 12.58 -3.01
CA CYS A 161 -4.49 13.28 -1.80
C CYS A 161 -6.03 13.37 -1.80
N THR A 162 -6.60 13.85 -2.90
CA THR A 162 -8.05 13.91 -3.12
C THR A 162 -8.69 12.52 -3.10
N ALA A 163 -8.06 11.54 -3.75
CA ALA A 163 -8.57 10.18 -3.83
C ALA A 163 -8.72 9.52 -2.45
N VAL A 164 -7.81 9.79 -1.51
CA VAL A 164 -7.89 9.28 -0.12
C VAL A 164 -8.90 10.09 0.71
N ILE A 165 -8.79 11.42 0.70
CA ILE A 165 -9.54 12.26 1.67
C ILE A 165 -11.04 12.28 1.42
N GLN A 166 -11.49 12.04 0.18
CA GLN A 166 -12.92 11.98 -0.14
C GLN A 166 -13.69 10.87 0.61
N HIS A 167 -12.98 9.89 1.19
CA HIS A 167 -13.56 8.78 1.96
C HIS A 167 -13.68 9.09 3.45
N LEU A 168 -13.13 10.22 3.91
CA LEU A 168 -13.20 10.62 5.31
C LEU A 168 -14.60 11.18 5.63
N ALA A 169 -15.36 10.48 6.46
CA ALA A 169 -16.69 10.89 6.88
C ALA A 169 -16.68 11.39 8.33
N LEU A 170 -16.40 12.68 8.54
CA LEU A 170 -16.26 13.26 9.89
C LEU A 170 -17.47 13.06 10.81
N SER A 171 -18.70 13.05 10.26
CA SER A 171 -19.93 12.85 11.03
C SER A 171 -19.93 11.53 11.82
N SER A 172 -19.36 10.48 11.23
CA SER A 172 -19.28 9.15 11.87
C SER A 172 -18.26 9.05 13.01
N LEU A 173 -17.42 10.09 13.23
CA LEU A 173 -16.50 10.18 14.37
C LEU A 173 -17.20 10.69 15.65
N THR A 174 -18.31 11.41 15.51
CA THR A 174 -19.05 12.03 16.62
C THR A 174 -20.24 11.20 17.11
N GLU A 175 -20.63 10.18 16.35
CA GLU A 175 -21.69 9.26 16.73
C GLU A 175 -21.19 8.30 17.83
N ALA A 176 -22.05 8.02 18.82
CA ALA A 176 -21.72 7.06 19.87
C ALA A 176 -21.28 5.73 19.24
N PRO A 177 -20.22 5.07 19.75
CA PRO A 177 -19.71 3.84 19.16
C PRO A 177 -20.78 2.75 19.24
N GLN A 178 -21.56 2.61 18.17
CA GLN A 178 -22.17 1.34 17.84
C GLN A 178 -21.02 0.37 17.57
N GLU A 179 -21.20 -0.92 17.87
CA GLU A 179 -20.19 -1.96 17.63
C GLU A 179 -19.51 -1.74 16.26
N HIS A 180 -18.21 -1.42 16.31
CA HIS A 180 -17.31 -1.05 15.21
C HIS A 180 -17.96 -0.87 13.83
N SER A 181 -18.42 0.35 13.51
CA SER A 181 -18.87 0.62 12.14
C SER A 181 -17.68 0.56 11.17
N GLN A 182 -17.84 -0.12 10.03
CA GLN A 182 -16.76 -0.26 9.03
C GLN A 182 -16.24 1.11 8.52
N GLN A 183 -17.07 2.15 8.57
CA GLN A 183 -16.68 3.52 8.25
C GLN A 183 -15.75 4.13 9.30
N GLN A 184 -15.94 3.83 10.60
CA GLN A 184 -15.04 4.29 11.65
C GLN A 184 -13.64 3.73 11.46
N GLU A 185 -13.51 2.43 11.16
CA GLU A 185 -12.21 1.81 10.87
C GLU A 185 -11.51 2.48 9.67
N LEU A 186 -12.27 2.77 8.60
CA LEU A 186 -11.77 3.50 7.45
C LEU A 186 -11.29 4.90 7.82
N ASN A 187 -12.07 5.65 8.61
CA ASN A 187 -11.65 6.98 9.05
C ASN A 187 -10.37 6.93 9.88
N PHE A 188 -10.24 5.98 10.82
CA PHE A 188 -9.02 5.81 11.60
C PHE A 188 -7.81 5.52 10.71
N LYS A 189 -7.99 4.67 9.68
CA LYS A 189 -6.91 4.38 8.73
C LYS A 189 -6.53 5.59 7.88
N ILE A 190 -7.49 6.42 7.47
CA ILE A 190 -7.22 7.68 6.76
C ILE A 190 -6.49 8.67 7.68
N ILE A 191 -6.90 8.79 8.93
CA ILE A 191 -6.22 9.61 9.95
C ILE A 191 -4.77 9.15 10.15
N GLU A 192 -4.54 7.84 10.27
CA GLU A 192 -3.19 7.26 10.34
C GLU A 192 -2.37 7.60 9.08
N PHE A 193 -2.98 7.48 7.90
CA PHE A 193 -2.33 7.89 6.65
C PHE A 193 -1.96 9.37 6.67
N LEU A 194 -2.83 10.27 7.12
CA LEU A 194 -2.54 11.72 7.22
C LEU A 194 -1.43 12.00 8.25
N LEU A 195 -1.48 11.35 9.41
CA LEU A 195 -0.43 11.43 10.43
C LEU A 195 0.92 10.97 9.88
N PHE A 196 0.95 9.93 9.07
CA PHE A 196 2.16 9.51 8.35
C PHE A 196 2.55 10.52 7.27
N TYR A 197 1.60 10.99 6.47
CA TYR A 197 1.84 11.79 5.27
C TYR A 197 2.38 13.18 5.61
N PHE A 198 1.89 13.79 6.68
CA PHE A 198 2.34 15.09 7.16
C PHE A 198 3.62 15.02 8.02
N ILE A 199 4.34 13.90 8.03
CA ILE A 199 5.68 13.86 8.63
C ILE A 199 6.61 14.76 7.80
N ASP A 200 7.51 15.44 8.50
CA ASP A 200 8.53 16.30 7.91
C ASP A 200 9.42 15.51 6.93
N GLU A 201 9.56 16.03 5.70
CA GLU A 201 10.40 15.44 4.66
C GLU A 201 11.84 15.92 4.70
N SER A 202 12.23 16.81 5.61
CA SER A 202 13.61 17.30 5.79
C SER A 202 14.68 16.19 5.74
N PRO A 203 14.51 14.97 6.31
CA PRO A 203 15.52 13.92 6.20
C PRO A 203 15.53 13.17 4.84
N LEU A 204 14.60 13.46 3.92
CA LEU A 204 14.47 12.78 2.63
C LEU A 204 15.26 13.48 1.51
N PRO A 205 15.62 12.78 0.43
CA PRO A 205 16.21 13.41 -0.75
C PRO A 205 15.16 14.24 -1.52
N PRO A 206 15.57 15.35 -2.17
CA PRO A 206 14.68 16.15 -3.01
C PRO A 206 14.10 15.35 -4.19
N PRO A 207 12.95 15.78 -4.75
CA PRO A 207 12.13 16.92 -4.33
C PRO A 207 11.38 16.63 -3.01
N ARG A 208 11.28 17.65 -2.15
CA ARG A 208 10.60 17.59 -0.85
C ARG A 208 9.53 18.68 -0.79
N LEU A 209 8.46 18.43 -0.05
CA LEU A 209 7.51 19.46 0.36
C LEU A 209 7.46 19.62 1.87
N SER A 210 7.29 20.87 2.28
CA SER A 210 6.90 21.23 3.65
C SER A 210 5.51 20.72 3.98
N THR A 211 5.19 20.63 5.27
CA THR A 211 3.85 20.29 5.74
C THR A 211 2.80 21.25 5.19
N ALA A 212 3.10 22.56 5.13
CA ALA A 212 2.20 23.56 4.57
C ALA A 212 1.87 23.30 3.09
N GLU A 213 2.89 23.02 2.26
CA GLU A 213 2.68 22.69 0.85
C GLU A 213 1.87 21.39 0.68
N LYS A 214 2.09 20.39 1.55
CA LYS A 214 1.29 19.16 1.54
C LYS A 214 -0.18 19.40 1.86
N ILE A 215 -0.48 20.29 2.82
CA ILE A 215 -1.86 20.62 3.21
C ILE A 215 -2.63 21.19 2.01
N GLU A 216 -1.99 22.04 1.21
CA GLU A 216 -2.61 22.63 0.01
C GLU A 216 -3.03 21.56 -1.02
N LEU A 217 -2.36 20.41 -1.06
CA LEU A 217 -2.73 19.31 -1.96
C LEU A 217 -4.05 18.62 -1.58
N PHE A 218 -4.49 18.75 -0.33
CA PHE A 218 -5.78 18.21 0.14
C PHE A 218 -6.92 19.22 0.03
N ARG A 219 -6.62 20.53 0.00
CA ARG A 219 -7.62 21.61 -0.02
C ARG A 219 -8.68 21.45 -1.13
N PRO A 220 -8.36 20.99 -2.36
CA PRO A 220 -9.38 20.75 -3.39
C PRO A 220 -10.41 19.67 -3.03
N GLY A 221 -9.99 18.64 -2.30
CA GLY A 221 -10.86 17.53 -1.88
C GLY A 221 -11.50 17.72 -0.51
N PHE A 222 -10.94 18.60 0.32
CA PHE A 222 -11.36 18.78 1.70
C PHE A 222 -11.02 20.19 2.21
N ALA A 223 -11.96 21.13 2.05
CA ALA A 223 -11.76 22.55 2.38
C ALA A 223 -11.42 22.80 3.86
N HIS A 224 -11.81 21.91 4.76
CA HIS A 224 -11.58 22.02 6.21
C HIS A 224 -10.32 21.30 6.70
N ILE A 225 -9.37 21.01 5.81
CA ILE A 225 -8.13 20.30 6.15
C ILE A 225 -7.33 20.99 7.27
N ASP A 226 -7.37 22.33 7.31
CA ASP A 226 -6.65 23.12 8.33
C ASP A 226 -7.12 22.79 9.76
N VAL A 227 -8.42 22.52 9.95
CA VAL A 227 -8.97 22.14 11.27
C VAL A 227 -8.53 20.73 11.64
N LEU A 228 -8.58 19.81 10.68
CA LEU A 228 -8.15 18.43 10.90
C LEU A 228 -6.67 18.37 11.28
N VAL A 229 -5.81 19.08 10.56
CA VAL A 229 -4.35 19.10 10.82
C VAL A 229 -4.03 19.63 12.22
N ARG A 230 -4.70 20.70 12.67
CA ARG A 230 -4.53 21.20 14.04
C ARG A 230 -4.82 20.12 15.09
N ASN A 231 -5.92 19.38 14.92
CA ASN A 231 -6.28 18.28 15.81
C ASN A 231 -5.27 17.11 15.72
N LEU A 232 -4.67 16.87 14.55
CA LEU A 232 -3.65 15.85 14.36
C LEU A 232 -2.33 16.22 15.07
N ASP A 233 -1.96 17.50 15.08
CA ASP A 233 -0.76 17.97 15.78
C ASP A 233 -0.90 17.80 17.30
N ASP A 234 -2.09 18.04 17.85
CA ASP A 234 -2.38 17.76 19.26
C ASP A 234 -2.20 16.27 19.59
N LEU A 235 -2.64 15.37 18.70
CA LEU A 235 -2.47 13.91 18.87
C LEU A 235 -1.01 13.46 18.77
N ARG A 236 -0.15 14.20 18.05
CA ARG A 236 1.29 13.89 17.96
C ARG A 236 2.08 14.33 19.19
N ALA A 237 1.53 15.25 19.97
CA ALA A 237 2.18 15.80 21.16
C ALA A 237 1.97 14.95 22.43
N VAL A 238 1.14 13.90 22.36
CA VAL A 238 0.85 12.94 23.43
C VAL A 238 1.68 11.68 23.25
#